data_AF-W3AQW4-F1
#
_entry.id   AF-W3AQW4-F1
#
_cell.length_a   1.000
_cell.length_b   1.000
_cell.length_c   1.000
_cell.angle_alpha   90.00
_cell.angle_beta   90.00
_cell.angle_gamma   90.00
#
_symmetry.space_group_name_H-M   'P 1'
#
loop_
_entity.id
_entity.type
_entity.pdbx_description
1 polymer ?
#
loop_
_entity_poly.entity_id
_entity_poly.type
_entity_poly.pdbx_seq_one_letter_code
_entity_poly.pdbx_strand_id
1 'polypeptide(L)'
;MKIKNSVILLFCLICCVLSLSACREKEKEYPTVKAKLDDKMQELLKDPAVMRIDDAAGASYIYYDEGICVIYQPNHNNKVITVTYLQDGNWSTYCFIKNVKVDKYKQYPPKTNLDGKIIYDTYIKPFLEAKEISSDDKEQTMVLSIEFGNLLENWTTTLKWKSFIEFRRDTSPTDVHLYYIGYKDYKNIIEAILSELKEANSQLGEKYEKAVDKILNSGIEWKMTA
;
A
#
# COMPACT_ATOMS: atom_id res chain seq x y z
N MET A 1 -32.54 -49.53 -7.57
CA MET A 1 -31.97 -48.25 -8.06
C MET A 1 -31.34 -47.35 -6.99
N LYS A 2 -31.27 -47.72 -5.69
CA LYS A 2 -30.68 -46.84 -4.65
C LYS A 2 -29.14 -46.79 -4.66
N ILE A 3 -28.46 -47.88 -5.05
CA ILE A 3 -26.98 -47.96 -5.07
C ILE A 3 -26.37 -47.04 -6.13
N LYS A 4 -27.03 -46.85 -7.29
CA LYS A 4 -26.51 -45.99 -8.38
C LYS A 4 -26.46 -44.51 -7.97
N ASN A 5 -27.45 -44.02 -7.23
CA ASN A 5 -27.48 -42.62 -6.79
C ASN A 5 -26.43 -42.34 -5.72
N SER A 6 -26.16 -43.30 -4.81
CA SER A 6 -25.14 -43.14 -3.76
C SER A 6 -23.72 -43.08 -4.31
N VAL A 7 -23.41 -43.86 -5.36
CA VAL A 7 -22.09 -43.83 -6.02
C VAL A 7 -21.88 -42.51 -6.78
N ILE A 8 -22.91 -42.01 -7.45
CA ILE A 8 -22.85 -40.72 -8.15
C ILE A 8 -22.64 -39.57 -7.16
N LEU A 9 -23.33 -39.58 -6.02
CA LEU A 9 -23.18 -38.56 -4.97
C LEU A 9 -21.78 -38.55 -4.37
N LEU A 10 -21.21 -39.74 -4.12
CA LEU A 10 -19.84 -39.88 -3.64
C LEU A 10 -18.82 -39.36 -4.66
N PHE A 11 -19.04 -39.63 -5.95
CA PHE A 11 -18.19 -39.16 -7.03
C PHE A 11 -18.25 -37.63 -7.18
N CYS A 12 -19.46 -37.03 -7.11
CA CYS A 12 -19.61 -35.58 -7.10
C CYS A 12 -18.91 -34.93 -5.89
N LEU A 13 -19.00 -35.54 -4.70
CA LEU A 13 -18.33 -35.04 -3.51
C LEU A 13 -16.81 -35.06 -3.68
N ILE A 14 -16.24 -36.15 -4.21
CA ILE A 14 -14.79 -36.25 -4.49
C ILE A 14 -14.37 -35.23 -5.54
N CYS A 15 -15.15 -35.04 -6.61
CA CYS A 15 -14.88 -34.01 -7.61
C CYS A 15 -14.90 -32.60 -7.01
N CYS A 16 -15.87 -32.29 -6.13
CA CYS A 16 -15.92 -31.02 -5.40
C CYS A 16 -14.72 -30.84 -4.46
N VAL A 17 -14.28 -31.90 -3.75
CA VAL A 17 -13.09 -31.83 -2.89
C VAL A 17 -11.83 -31.63 -3.73
N LEU A 18 -11.72 -32.30 -4.88
CA LEU A 18 -10.57 -32.15 -5.78
C LEU A 18 -10.53 -30.76 -6.44
N SER A 19 -11.66 -30.20 -6.85
CA SER A 19 -11.73 -28.83 -7.37
C SER A 19 -11.46 -27.78 -6.29
N LEU A 20 -11.95 -27.98 -5.06
CA LEU A 20 -11.61 -27.14 -3.90
C LEU A 20 -10.12 -27.25 -3.51
N SER A 21 -9.52 -28.44 -3.67
CA SER A 21 -8.09 -28.67 -3.40
C SER A 21 -7.20 -28.07 -4.49
N ALA A 22 -7.68 -28.05 -5.75
CA ALA A 22 -7.02 -27.39 -6.88
C ALA A 22 -7.13 -25.86 -6.84
N CYS A 23 -8.04 -25.30 -6.04
CA CYS A 23 -8.13 -23.86 -5.76
C CYS A 23 -7.17 -23.38 -4.64
N ARG A 24 -6.36 -24.26 -4.03
CA ARG A 24 -5.22 -23.78 -3.24
C ARG A 24 -4.13 -23.30 -4.20
N GLU A 25 -4.09 -22.00 -4.43
CA GLU A 25 -2.95 -21.36 -5.08
C GLU A 25 -1.66 -21.83 -4.41
N LYS A 26 -0.84 -22.53 -5.19
CA LYS A 26 0.51 -22.90 -4.76
C LYS A 26 1.31 -21.60 -4.78
N GLU A 27 1.61 -21.08 -3.59
CA GLU A 27 2.45 -19.89 -3.45
C GLU A 27 3.77 -20.15 -4.17
N LYS A 28 4.20 -19.23 -5.03
CA LYS A 28 5.46 -19.34 -5.79
C LYS A 28 6.58 -19.58 -4.79
N GLU A 29 7.29 -20.70 -4.91
CA GLU A 29 8.43 -20.99 -4.06
C GLU A 29 9.63 -20.18 -4.54
N TYR A 30 10.31 -19.51 -3.61
CA TYR A 30 11.50 -18.71 -3.89
C TYR A 30 12.72 -19.35 -3.23
N PRO A 31 13.87 -19.36 -3.91
CA PRO A 31 15.09 -19.96 -3.39
C PRO A 31 15.71 -19.15 -2.25
N THR A 32 15.47 -17.83 -2.19
CA THR A 32 15.97 -16.93 -1.13
C THR A 32 14.93 -15.85 -0.83
N VAL A 33 15.02 -15.25 0.35
CA VAL A 33 14.22 -14.08 0.75
C VAL A 33 14.49 -12.91 -0.18
N LYS A 34 15.74 -12.77 -0.66
CA LYS A 34 16.12 -11.76 -1.66
C LYS A 34 15.35 -11.93 -2.97
N ALA A 35 15.30 -13.14 -3.50
CA ALA A 35 14.57 -13.42 -4.74
C ALA A 35 13.07 -13.13 -4.58
N LYS A 36 12.51 -13.44 -3.40
CA LYS A 36 11.11 -13.11 -3.07
C LYS A 36 10.91 -11.59 -3.00
N LEU A 37 11.80 -10.86 -2.31
CA LEU A 37 11.76 -9.41 -2.20
C LEU A 37 11.84 -8.75 -3.58
N ASP A 38 12.77 -9.17 -4.41
CA ASP A 38 13.02 -8.57 -5.74
C ASP A 38 11.83 -8.75 -6.68
N ASP A 39 11.25 -9.95 -6.73
CA ASP A 39 10.04 -10.21 -7.52
C ASP A 39 8.88 -9.30 -7.08
N LYS A 40 8.76 -9.10 -5.76
CA LYS A 40 7.73 -8.26 -5.16
C LYS A 40 7.97 -6.76 -5.37
N MET A 41 9.20 -6.28 -5.31
CA MET A 41 9.52 -4.90 -5.67
C MET A 41 9.25 -4.61 -7.15
N GLN A 42 9.54 -5.57 -8.02
CA GLN A 42 9.23 -5.44 -9.45
C GLN A 42 7.72 -5.42 -9.75
N GLU A 43 6.90 -6.09 -8.92
CA GLU A 43 5.44 -5.94 -8.97
C GLU A 43 5.03 -4.53 -8.54
N LEU A 44 5.55 -4.01 -7.42
CA LEU A 44 5.24 -2.67 -6.92
C LEU A 44 5.60 -1.54 -7.89
N LEU A 45 6.64 -1.71 -8.71
CA LEU A 45 7.07 -0.71 -9.69
C LEU A 45 6.12 -0.55 -10.89
N LYS A 46 5.17 -1.47 -11.09
CA LYS A 46 4.25 -1.44 -12.24
C LYS A 46 2.99 -0.63 -11.98
N ASP A 47 2.71 -0.34 -10.72
CA ASP A 47 1.44 0.22 -10.26
C ASP A 47 1.68 1.49 -9.42
N PRO A 48 0.65 2.32 -9.20
CA PRO A 48 0.74 3.42 -8.26
C PRO A 48 1.19 2.96 -6.88
N ALA A 49 2.13 3.68 -6.29
CA ALA A 49 2.70 3.30 -5.00
C ALA A 49 1.73 3.68 -3.87
N VAL A 50 1.42 2.71 -3.01
CA VAL A 50 0.66 2.90 -1.78
C VAL A 50 1.52 2.46 -0.61
N MET A 51 1.78 3.41 0.29
CA MET A 51 2.61 3.21 1.47
C MET A 51 1.87 3.65 2.73
N ARG A 52 2.10 2.94 3.83
CA ARG A 52 1.76 3.40 5.19
C ARG A 52 3.02 3.52 6.01
N ILE A 53 3.14 4.60 6.77
CA ILE A 53 4.19 4.82 7.77
C ILE A 53 3.48 4.86 9.13
N ASP A 54 3.89 3.99 10.05
CA ASP A 54 3.46 4.00 11.43
C ASP A 54 4.61 4.51 12.29
N ASP A 55 4.48 5.73 12.81
CA ASP A 55 5.48 6.34 13.70
C ASP A 55 4.86 6.75 15.05
N ALA A 56 5.66 7.41 15.89
CA ALA A 56 5.22 7.87 17.20
C ALA A 56 4.07 8.91 17.16
N ALA A 57 3.86 9.59 16.02
CA ALA A 57 2.80 10.56 15.82
C ALA A 57 1.53 9.94 15.19
N GLY A 58 1.63 8.72 14.66
CA GLY A 58 0.51 7.90 14.22
C GLY A 58 0.74 7.30 12.83
N ALA A 59 -0.34 6.81 12.24
CA ALA A 59 -0.33 6.30 10.88
C ALA A 59 -0.42 7.45 9.87
N SER A 60 0.44 7.43 8.87
CA SER A 60 0.39 8.25 7.66
C SER A 60 0.30 7.35 6.44
N TYR A 61 -0.54 7.70 5.46
CA TYR A 61 -0.71 6.98 4.21
C TYR A 61 -0.24 7.86 3.06
N ILE A 62 0.49 7.29 2.11
CA ILE A 62 0.99 7.97 0.92
C ILE A 62 0.50 7.19 -0.30
N TYR A 63 -0.22 7.87 -1.18
CA TYR A 63 -0.50 7.44 -2.55
C TYR A 63 0.36 8.25 -3.52
N TYR A 64 0.98 7.59 -4.48
CA TYR A 64 1.71 8.24 -5.56
C TYR A 64 1.41 7.57 -6.90
N ASP A 65 1.05 8.41 -7.88
CA ASP A 65 0.94 8.07 -9.30
C ASP A 65 1.56 9.21 -10.11
N GLU A 66 1.98 8.94 -11.34
CA GLU A 66 2.59 9.96 -12.20
C GLU A 66 1.58 11.09 -12.47
N GLY A 67 1.79 12.23 -11.80
CA GLY A 67 0.94 13.42 -11.90
C GLY A 67 0.01 13.68 -10.70
N ILE A 68 -0.05 12.80 -9.71
CA ILE A 68 -0.80 13.05 -8.46
C ILE A 68 -0.19 12.30 -7.28
N CYS A 69 -0.07 12.97 -6.14
CA CYS A 69 0.35 12.35 -4.89
C CYS A 69 -0.47 12.89 -3.72
N VAL A 70 -0.88 11.98 -2.83
CA VAL A 70 -1.68 12.29 -1.65
C VAL A 70 -0.99 11.76 -0.41
N ILE A 71 -0.83 12.62 0.60
CA ILE A 71 -0.42 12.24 1.96
C ILE A 71 -1.63 12.43 2.87
N TYR A 72 -2.08 11.36 3.53
CA TYR A 72 -3.19 11.37 4.48
C TYR A 72 -2.73 10.94 5.87
N GLN A 73 -3.01 11.76 6.88
CA GLN A 73 -2.52 11.61 8.24
C GLN A 73 -3.71 11.62 9.23
N PRO A 74 -4.41 10.50 9.45
CA PRO A 74 -5.63 10.44 10.26
C PRO A 74 -5.44 10.59 11.77
N ASN A 75 -4.30 10.11 12.30
CA ASN A 75 -4.15 9.89 13.75
C ASN A 75 -3.33 10.96 14.47
N HIS A 76 -2.99 12.06 13.78
CA HIS A 76 -2.34 13.19 14.42
C HIS A 76 -3.37 14.04 15.18
N ASN A 77 -2.91 14.99 16.01
CA ASN A 77 -3.77 15.94 16.73
C ASN A 77 -4.84 16.62 15.84
N ASN A 78 -4.60 16.68 14.53
CA ASN A 78 -5.60 16.97 13.50
C ASN A 78 -5.48 15.93 12.38
N LYS A 79 -6.58 15.65 11.66
CA LYS A 79 -6.48 14.93 10.38
C LYS A 79 -5.94 15.88 9.32
N VAL A 80 -4.90 15.46 8.61
CA VAL A 80 -4.29 16.26 7.54
C VAL A 80 -4.36 15.50 6.22
N ILE A 81 -4.77 16.18 5.15
CA ILE A 81 -4.67 15.68 3.78
C ILE A 81 -3.88 16.69 2.96
N THR A 82 -2.76 16.25 2.40
CA THR A 82 -1.98 17.03 1.43
C THR A 82 -2.12 16.37 0.07
N VAL A 83 -2.57 17.13 -0.92
CA VAL A 83 -2.68 16.70 -2.31
C VAL A 83 -1.70 17.52 -3.14
N THR A 84 -0.84 16.86 -3.88
CA THR A 84 -0.01 17.44 -4.93
C THR A 84 -0.47 16.90 -6.26
N TYR A 85 -0.58 17.76 -7.28
CA TYR A 85 -0.87 17.30 -8.64
C TYR A 85 -0.11 18.11 -9.67
N LEU A 86 0.24 17.46 -10.78
CA LEU A 86 0.93 18.07 -11.90
C LEU A 86 -0.09 18.70 -12.85
N GLN A 87 0.04 19.98 -13.12
CA GLN A 87 -0.79 20.71 -14.08
C GLN A 87 0.11 21.58 -14.94
N ASP A 88 0.01 21.40 -16.26
CA ASP A 88 0.76 22.19 -17.25
C ASP A 88 2.28 22.22 -16.95
N GLY A 89 2.83 21.08 -16.50
CA GLY A 89 4.24 20.93 -16.12
C GLY A 89 4.62 21.50 -14.74
N ASN A 90 3.67 22.07 -14.00
CA ASN A 90 3.90 22.65 -12.67
C ASN A 90 3.15 21.87 -11.59
N TRP A 91 3.84 21.57 -10.49
CA TRP A 91 3.21 20.96 -9.33
C TRP A 91 2.44 22.00 -8.52
N SER A 92 1.17 21.69 -8.23
CA SER A 92 0.32 22.47 -7.33
C SER A 92 0.06 21.67 -6.07
N THR A 93 0.10 22.33 -4.91
CA THR A 93 -0.14 21.67 -3.62
C THR A 93 -1.32 22.28 -2.87
N TYR A 94 -2.18 21.42 -2.35
CA TYR A 94 -3.34 21.77 -1.56
C TYR A 94 -3.26 21.00 -0.24
N CYS A 95 -3.47 21.70 0.88
CA CYS A 95 -3.51 21.05 2.17
C CYS A 95 -4.83 21.38 2.90
N PHE A 96 -5.38 20.35 3.53
CA PHE A 96 -6.62 20.40 4.29
C PHE A 96 -6.38 19.86 5.69
N ILE A 97 -6.73 20.64 6.71
CA ILE A 97 -6.69 20.20 8.12
C ILE A 97 -8.12 20.11 8.65
N LYS A 98 -8.54 18.93 9.12
CA LYS A 98 -9.73 18.76 9.96
C LYS A 98 -9.30 18.75 11.41
N ASN A 99 -9.73 19.77 12.13
CA ASN A 99 -9.49 19.84 13.57
C ASN A 99 -10.45 18.86 14.24
N VAL A 100 -9.99 17.83 14.95
CA VAL A 100 -10.91 16.81 15.51
C VAL A 100 -11.93 17.42 16.48
N LYS A 101 -11.64 18.60 17.05
CA LYS A 101 -12.57 19.35 17.90
C LYS A 101 -13.61 20.19 17.13
N VAL A 102 -13.38 20.43 15.82
CA VAL A 102 -14.25 21.21 14.94
C VAL A 102 -14.47 20.40 13.68
N ASP A 103 -15.68 19.86 13.47
CA ASP A 103 -16.01 18.89 12.41
C ASP A 103 -16.00 19.47 10.97
N LYS A 104 -15.06 20.35 10.65
CA LYS A 104 -14.88 20.98 9.33
C LYS A 104 -13.40 21.10 8.99
N TYR A 105 -13.09 20.89 7.70
CA TYR A 105 -11.77 21.13 7.14
C TYR A 105 -11.49 22.64 6.94
N LYS A 106 -10.22 23.05 7.15
CA LYS A 106 -9.68 24.34 6.72
C LYS A 106 -8.68 24.13 5.59
N GLN A 107 -8.86 24.86 4.49
CA GLN A 107 -7.92 24.87 3.38
C GLN A 107 -6.77 25.84 3.65
N TYR A 108 -5.54 25.41 3.40
CA TYR A 108 -4.38 26.28 3.38
C TYR A 108 -3.34 25.78 2.38
N PRO A 109 -2.64 26.68 1.67
CA PRO A 109 -1.49 26.30 0.87
C PRO A 109 -0.27 26.06 1.78
N PRO A 110 0.52 24.99 1.59
CA PRO A 110 1.79 24.85 2.28
C PRO A 110 2.75 25.98 1.88
N LYS A 111 3.67 26.33 2.79
CA LYS A 111 4.64 27.43 2.60
C LYS A 111 5.69 27.14 1.52
N THR A 112 5.77 25.90 1.07
CA THR A 112 6.66 25.41 0.03
C THR A 112 5.81 24.66 -0.99
N ASN A 113 6.03 24.91 -2.28
CA ASN A 113 5.50 24.04 -3.32
C ASN A 113 6.04 22.64 -3.07
N LEU A 114 5.15 21.68 -2.79
CA LEU A 114 5.51 20.28 -2.69
C LEU A 114 5.31 19.64 -4.05
N ASP A 115 6.40 19.13 -4.59
CA ASP A 115 6.43 18.30 -5.79
C ASP A 115 6.13 16.86 -5.38
N GLY A 116 5.14 16.23 -6.01
CA GLY A 116 4.80 14.83 -5.75
C GLY A 116 5.96 13.88 -6.02
N LYS A 117 6.82 14.18 -7.00
CA LYS A 117 8.05 13.45 -7.29
C LYS A 117 9.06 13.57 -6.15
N ILE A 118 9.19 14.75 -5.51
CA ILE A 118 10.06 14.88 -4.34
C ILE A 118 9.55 14.00 -3.20
N ILE A 119 8.23 13.93 -2.99
CA ILE A 119 7.63 13.03 -1.98
C ILE A 119 7.97 11.57 -2.31
N TYR A 120 7.78 11.14 -3.55
CA TYR A 120 8.14 9.79 -3.99
C TYR A 120 9.63 9.49 -3.78
N ASP A 121 10.51 10.36 -4.26
CA ASP A 121 11.97 10.21 -4.17
C ASP A 121 12.45 10.18 -2.71
N THR A 122 11.77 10.89 -1.80
CA THR A 122 12.13 10.98 -0.38
C THR A 122 11.59 9.83 0.46
N TYR A 123 10.35 9.42 0.21
CA TYR A 123 9.61 8.55 1.14
C TYR A 123 9.38 7.14 0.60
N ILE A 124 9.26 6.96 -0.71
CA ILE A 124 8.88 5.66 -1.31
C ILE A 124 10.09 5.01 -1.98
N LYS A 125 10.73 5.74 -2.90
CA LYS A 125 11.84 5.26 -3.71
C LYS A 125 12.98 4.61 -2.90
N PRO A 126 13.40 5.15 -1.73
CA PRO A 126 14.50 4.54 -0.97
C PRO A 126 14.22 3.09 -0.55
N PHE A 127 12.96 2.74 -0.30
CA PHE A 127 12.56 1.38 0.06
C PHE A 127 12.54 0.43 -1.14
N LEU A 128 12.28 0.96 -2.34
CA LEU A 128 12.30 0.19 -3.60
C LEU A 128 13.74 -0.08 -4.08
N GLU A 129 14.68 0.80 -3.76
CA GLU A 129 16.09 0.73 -4.17
C GLU A 129 17.04 0.29 -3.04
N ALA A 130 16.47 -0.24 -1.95
CA ALA A 130 17.19 -0.64 -0.75
C ALA A 130 18.26 -1.71 -1.02
N LYS A 131 19.41 -1.59 -0.31
CA LYS A 131 20.54 -2.52 -0.47
C LYS A 131 20.54 -3.58 0.62
N GLU A 132 20.71 -4.83 0.26
CA GLU A 132 20.86 -5.92 1.22
C GLU A 132 22.15 -5.78 2.03
N ILE A 133 22.05 -5.95 3.36
CA ILE A 133 23.18 -6.06 4.29
C ILE A 133 23.35 -7.50 4.73
N SER A 134 22.24 -8.14 5.12
CA SER A 134 22.21 -9.54 5.55
C SER A 134 20.82 -10.14 5.35
N SER A 135 20.74 -11.46 5.29
CA SER A 135 19.50 -12.22 5.10
C SER A 135 19.47 -13.49 5.95
N ASP A 136 18.28 -13.86 6.41
CA ASP A 136 17.98 -15.13 7.06
C ASP A 136 16.84 -15.81 6.32
N ASP A 137 17.19 -16.76 5.45
CA ASP A 137 16.22 -17.49 4.64
C ASP A 137 15.29 -18.39 5.47
N LYS A 138 15.68 -18.79 6.68
CA LYS A 138 14.85 -19.64 7.55
C LYS A 138 13.74 -18.83 8.19
N GLU A 139 14.08 -17.66 8.73
CA GLU A 139 13.12 -16.77 9.41
C GLU A 139 12.34 -15.87 8.43
N GLN A 140 12.70 -15.90 7.14
CA GLN A 140 12.12 -15.08 6.09
C GLN A 140 12.30 -13.57 6.36
N THR A 141 13.47 -13.20 6.86
CA THR A 141 13.84 -11.83 7.24
C THR A 141 15.11 -11.37 6.51
N MET A 142 15.23 -10.06 6.34
CA MET A 142 16.38 -9.42 5.69
C MET A 142 16.67 -8.07 6.33
N VAL A 143 17.94 -7.73 6.52
CA VAL A 143 18.34 -6.36 6.92
C VAL A 143 18.75 -5.61 5.67
N LEU A 144 18.11 -4.47 5.46
CA LEU A 144 18.33 -3.57 4.33
C LEU A 144 18.94 -2.25 4.80
N SER A 145 19.78 -1.66 3.96
CA SER A 145 20.27 -0.29 4.09
C SER A 145 19.39 0.64 3.27
N ILE A 146 18.76 1.61 3.93
CA ILE A 146 17.78 2.54 3.36
C ILE A 146 18.16 3.97 3.72
N GLU A 147 18.17 4.86 2.73
CA GLU A 147 18.36 6.29 2.95
C GLU A 147 17.01 6.96 3.23
N PHE A 148 16.72 7.23 4.50
CA PHE A 148 15.45 7.83 4.93
C PHE A 148 15.71 9.17 5.62
N GLY A 149 15.14 10.26 5.09
CA GLY A 149 15.34 11.60 5.64
C GLY A 149 16.80 12.09 5.59
N ASN A 150 17.54 11.73 4.52
CA ASN A 150 18.98 12.00 4.32
C ASN A 150 19.92 11.29 5.32
N LEU A 151 19.45 10.22 5.97
CA LEU A 151 20.26 9.37 6.83
C LEU A 151 20.21 7.93 6.30
N LEU A 152 21.39 7.33 6.13
CA LEU A 152 21.50 5.92 5.79
C LEU A 152 21.34 5.08 7.06
N GLU A 153 20.31 4.24 7.09
CA GLU A 153 19.92 3.45 8.25
C GLU A 153 19.67 1.99 7.90
N ASN A 154 19.72 1.12 8.91
CA ASN A 154 19.38 -0.28 8.78
C ASN A 154 17.90 -0.51 9.13
N TRP A 155 17.25 -1.32 8.30
CA TRP A 155 15.84 -1.66 8.41
C TRP A 155 15.66 -3.16 8.28
N THR A 156 14.98 -3.76 9.25
CA THR A 156 14.61 -5.16 9.21
C THR A 156 13.34 -5.32 8.37
N THR A 157 13.42 -6.12 7.32
CA THR A 157 12.34 -6.41 6.38
C THR A 157 11.78 -7.79 6.61
N THR A 158 10.45 -7.90 6.63
CA THR A 158 9.72 -9.15 6.86
C THR A 158 8.72 -9.39 5.73
N LEU A 159 8.78 -10.57 5.09
CA LEU A 159 7.89 -10.97 3.97
C LEU A 159 6.81 -11.98 4.39
N LYS A 160 6.28 -11.81 5.60
CA LYS A 160 5.27 -12.71 6.19
C LYS A 160 3.86 -12.43 5.69
N TRP A 161 3.57 -11.17 5.34
CA TRP A 161 2.24 -10.74 4.95
C TRP A 161 2.07 -10.75 3.44
N LYS A 162 0.91 -11.24 2.99
CA LYS A 162 0.62 -11.32 1.55
C LYS A 162 0.26 -9.95 0.96
N SER A 163 -0.28 -9.05 1.77
CA SER A 163 -0.81 -7.75 1.31
C SER A 163 0.24 -6.63 1.23
N PHE A 164 1.40 -6.78 1.88
CA PHE A 164 2.43 -5.73 1.92
C PHE A 164 3.82 -6.28 2.27
N ILE A 165 4.84 -5.46 2.04
CA ILE A 165 6.20 -5.62 2.57
C ILE A 165 6.32 -4.75 3.83
N GLU A 166 6.71 -5.36 4.95
CA GLU A 166 6.96 -4.65 6.21
C GLU A 166 8.44 -4.34 6.36
N PHE A 167 8.78 -3.09 6.63
CA PHE A 167 10.10 -2.63 7.02
C PHE A 167 10.00 -2.03 8.42
N ARG A 168 10.81 -2.54 9.35
CA ARG A 168 10.93 -2.01 10.70
C ARG A 168 12.25 -1.29 10.85
N ARG A 169 12.19 -0.06 11.32
CA ARG A 169 13.38 0.73 11.65
C ARG A 169 14.03 0.19 12.92
N ASP A 170 15.33 -0.06 12.89
CA ASP A 170 16.03 -0.67 14.02
C ASP A 170 16.26 0.31 15.19
N THR A 171 16.33 1.62 14.90
CA THR A 171 16.73 2.66 15.87
C THR A 171 15.56 3.35 16.58
N SER A 172 14.34 3.22 16.07
CA SER A 172 13.14 3.93 16.54
C SER A 172 11.89 3.15 16.15
N PRO A 173 10.77 3.18 16.91
CA PRO A 173 9.53 2.51 16.54
C PRO A 173 8.91 3.20 15.32
N THR A 174 9.34 2.77 14.13
CA THR A 174 8.80 3.21 12.85
C THR A 174 8.68 1.99 11.95
N ASP A 175 7.45 1.65 11.61
CA ASP A 175 7.15 0.55 10.69
C ASP A 175 6.63 1.16 9.37
N VAL A 176 7.11 0.64 8.25
CA VAL A 176 6.69 1.03 6.90
C VAL A 176 6.08 -0.17 6.20
N HIS A 177 4.92 0.03 5.60
CA HIS A 177 4.20 -0.99 4.84
C HIS A 177 4.04 -0.53 3.39
N LEU A 178 4.62 -1.26 2.44
CA LEU A 178 4.38 -1.06 1.00
C LEU A 178 3.35 -2.07 0.49
N TYR A 179 2.22 -1.60 -0.01
CA TYR A 179 1.07 -2.44 -0.36
C TYR A 179 1.07 -2.87 -1.82
N TYR A 180 0.71 -4.14 -2.07
CA TYR A 180 0.56 -4.67 -3.42
C TYR A 180 -0.84 -4.40 -3.99
N ILE A 181 -0.89 -4.12 -5.29
CA ILE A 181 -2.16 -4.09 -6.03
C ILE A 181 -2.82 -5.48 -5.99
N GLY A 182 -4.15 -5.52 -5.89
CA GLY A 182 -4.94 -6.76 -5.81
C GLY A 182 -5.22 -7.30 -4.40
N TYR A 183 -4.72 -6.64 -3.35
CA TYR A 183 -5.11 -6.91 -1.96
C TYR A 183 -6.11 -5.89 -1.43
N LYS A 184 -7.09 -6.37 -0.64
CA LYS A 184 -8.19 -5.53 -0.16
C LYS A 184 -7.70 -4.30 0.59
N ASP A 185 -6.61 -4.40 1.34
CA ASP A 185 -6.04 -3.28 2.09
C ASP A 185 -5.56 -2.13 1.20
N TYR A 186 -5.01 -2.45 0.02
CA TYR A 186 -4.65 -1.44 -0.98
C TYR A 186 -5.87 -0.62 -1.37
N LYS A 187 -6.97 -1.28 -1.76
CA LYS A 187 -8.23 -0.62 -2.12
C LYS A 187 -8.85 0.12 -0.93
N ASN A 188 -8.88 -0.47 0.26
CA ASN A 188 -9.45 0.17 1.46
C ASN A 188 -8.75 1.49 1.79
N ILE A 189 -7.42 1.55 1.66
CA ILE A 189 -6.65 2.78 1.90
C ILE A 189 -7.04 3.85 0.88
N ILE A 190 -7.12 3.48 -0.41
CA ILE A 190 -7.51 4.39 -1.48
C ILE A 190 -8.93 4.93 -1.26
N GLU A 191 -9.88 4.07 -0.89
CA GLU A 191 -11.26 4.44 -0.59
C GLU A 191 -11.34 5.38 0.63
N ALA A 192 -10.56 5.11 1.69
CA ALA A 192 -10.50 5.96 2.87
C ALA A 192 -9.98 7.37 2.53
N ILE A 193 -8.89 7.45 1.73
CA ILE A 193 -8.34 8.72 1.24
C ILE A 193 -9.38 9.45 0.38
N LEU A 194 -10.03 8.74 -0.56
CA LEU A 194 -11.01 9.34 -1.45
C LEU A 194 -12.20 9.93 -0.69
N SER A 195 -12.75 9.17 0.26
CA SER A 195 -13.88 9.61 1.09
C SER A 195 -13.55 10.91 1.82
N GLU A 196 -12.41 10.94 2.49
CA GLU A 196 -11.98 12.11 3.27
C GLU A 196 -11.61 13.30 2.36
N LEU A 197 -11.05 13.04 1.17
CA LEU A 197 -10.74 14.10 0.20
C LEU A 197 -12.00 14.70 -0.41
N LYS A 198 -13.02 13.89 -0.75
CA LYS A 198 -14.32 14.39 -1.24
C LYS A 198 -15.03 15.26 -0.20
N GLU A 199 -14.92 14.89 1.09
CA GLU A 199 -15.44 15.70 2.19
C GLU A 199 -14.68 17.04 2.31
N ALA A 200 -13.36 17.02 2.18
CA ALA A 200 -12.53 18.21 2.27
C ALA A 200 -12.68 19.15 1.05
N ASN A 201 -12.76 18.58 -0.17
CA ASN A 201 -12.88 19.29 -1.43
C ASN A 201 -13.40 18.35 -2.54
N SER A 202 -14.67 18.53 -2.96
CA SER A 202 -15.30 17.66 -3.96
C SER A 202 -14.57 17.63 -5.30
N GLN A 203 -14.06 18.77 -5.79
CA GLN A 203 -13.40 18.85 -7.10
C GLN A 203 -12.06 18.09 -7.12
N LEU A 204 -11.26 18.21 -6.06
CA LEU A 204 -10.02 17.42 -5.93
C LEU A 204 -10.33 15.95 -5.66
N GLY A 205 -11.38 15.66 -4.90
CA GLY A 205 -11.88 14.30 -4.70
C GLY A 205 -12.27 13.63 -6.02
N GLU A 206 -12.98 14.31 -6.91
CA GLU A 206 -13.32 13.81 -8.24
C GLU A 206 -12.09 13.61 -9.14
N LYS A 207 -11.09 14.50 -9.06
CA LYS A 207 -9.82 14.32 -9.79
C LYS A 207 -9.07 13.10 -9.30
N TYR A 208 -8.96 12.92 -7.98
CA TYR A 208 -8.33 11.75 -7.38
C TYR A 208 -9.08 10.47 -7.73
N GLU A 209 -10.42 10.47 -7.63
CA GLU A 209 -11.26 9.35 -8.02
C GLU A 209 -11.00 8.89 -9.46
N LYS A 210 -10.86 9.83 -10.40
CA LYS A 210 -10.51 9.51 -11.79
C LYS A 210 -9.13 8.87 -11.92
N ALA A 211 -8.14 9.34 -11.14
CA ALA A 211 -6.80 8.76 -11.14
C ALA A 211 -6.81 7.33 -10.59
N VAL A 212 -7.57 7.08 -9.53
CA VAL A 212 -7.67 5.76 -8.89
C VAL A 212 -8.78 4.87 -9.45
N ASP A 213 -9.48 5.29 -10.51
CA ASP A 213 -10.66 4.60 -11.04
C ASP A 213 -10.37 3.13 -11.37
N LYS A 214 -9.21 2.87 -12.00
CA LYS A 214 -8.76 1.51 -12.30
C LYS A 214 -8.60 0.65 -11.06
N ILE A 215 -8.21 1.22 -9.92
CA ILE A 215 -8.07 0.50 -8.65
C ILE A 215 -9.44 0.29 -8.00
N LEU A 216 -10.30 1.32 -8.01
CA LEU A 216 -11.61 1.25 -7.38
C LEU A 216 -12.55 0.29 -8.11
N ASN A 217 -12.50 0.33 -9.44
CA ASN A 217 -13.36 -0.40 -10.37
C ASN A 217 -12.66 -1.58 -11.06
N SER A 218 -11.44 -1.94 -10.66
CA SER A 218 -10.85 -3.19 -11.13
C SER A 218 -11.76 -4.34 -10.71
N GLY A 219 -12.20 -5.13 -11.68
CA GLY A 219 -12.81 -6.46 -11.44
C GLY A 219 -11.82 -7.47 -10.86
N ILE A 220 -10.72 -7.01 -10.25
CA ILE A 220 -9.79 -7.86 -9.51
C ILE A 220 -10.57 -8.43 -8.33
N GLU A 221 -10.68 -9.75 -8.28
CA GLU A 221 -11.17 -10.45 -7.10
C GLU A 221 -10.18 -10.24 -5.97
N TRP A 222 -10.51 -9.30 -5.08
CA TRP A 222 -9.70 -8.98 -3.92
C TRP A 222 -9.67 -10.19 -2.99
N LYS A 223 -8.49 -10.79 -2.83
CA LYS A 223 -8.31 -11.93 -1.94
C LYS A 223 -8.56 -11.48 -0.50
N MET A 224 -9.55 -12.10 0.15
CA MET A 224 -9.81 -11.88 1.57
C MET A 224 -8.72 -12.61 2.37
N THR A 225 -7.88 -11.87 3.08
CA THR A 225 -7.04 -12.41 4.15
C THR A 225 -7.76 -12.14 5.47
N ALA A 226 -8.19 -13.22 6.12
CA ALA A 226 -8.75 -13.22 7.47
C ALA A 226 -7.64 -13.13 8.53
#